data_AF-A0A4Q8U3W8-F1
#
_entry.id   AF-A0A4Q8U3W8-F1
#
_cell.length_a   1.000
_cell.length_b   1.000
_cell.length_c   1.000
_cell.angle_alpha   90.00
_cell.angle_beta   90.00
_cell.angle_gamma   90.00
#
_symmetry.space_group_name_H-M   'P 1'
#
loop_
_entity.id
_entity.type
_entity.pdbx_description
1 polymer ?
#
loop_
_entity_poly.entity_id
_entity_poly.type
_entity_poly.pdbx_seq_one_letter_code
_entity_poly.pdbx_strand_id
1 'polypeptide(L)'
;MEMYQELLKETEENGSAALITTLGESLEKNVFRKEEASEIIQNAVEEAKMEGEPRLVEDGDKKYFVESFCREERLIILGGGHVGLALAEFAARVGFQVCVVDDRPSFANTVRFPWAAEVLCEGFASAIEKLQINEYDYITILTRGHRHDGDCLRALYKQKKSAYLGMIGSRRRVKQLKEQLHEEENISQEWLDFIHSPIGLSIGAVSPEEIAIAILAEIIQVKRTEQRTDKVMSSDVDMRVMERLANPDEKRKEQGKAVVTIIETKGSTPRKSGAKMIVYEDGTIEGTIGGGCAEAGISQTARQIIQKGGYLIQHIDMTGAVAEDEGMVCGGVMKVLIEKA
;
A
#
# COMPACT_ATOMS: atom_id res chain seq x y z
N MET A 1 -19.66 10.51 -2.15
CA MET A 1 -19.37 9.36 -3.04
C MET A 1 -18.58 9.79 -4.27
N GLU A 2 -19.05 10.78 -5.05
CA GLU A 2 -18.33 11.28 -6.24
C GLU A 2 -16.87 11.69 -5.97
N MET A 3 -16.61 12.39 -4.87
CA MET A 3 -15.25 12.77 -4.46
C MET A 3 -14.29 11.57 -4.30
N TYR A 4 -14.76 10.44 -3.73
CA TYR A 4 -13.90 9.26 -3.56
C TYR A 4 -13.64 8.56 -4.90
N GLN A 5 -14.60 8.58 -5.83
CA GLN A 5 -14.40 8.09 -7.19
C GLN A 5 -13.42 8.96 -7.97
N GLU A 6 -13.52 10.29 -7.85
CA GLU A 6 -12.56 11.23 -8.41
C GLU A 6 -11.15 11.01 -7.86
N LEU A 7 -11.03 10.85 -6.53
CA LEU A 7 -9.75 10.59 -5.87
C LEU A 7 -9.09 9.29 -6.35
N LEU A 8 -9.86 8.20 -6.52
CA LEU A 8 -9.35 6.94 -7.06
C LEU A 8 -8.88 7.11 -8.50
N LYS A 9 -9.69 7.76 -9.35
CA LYS A 9 -9.34 8.02 -10.75
C LYS A 9 -8.05 8.84 -10.86
N GLU A 10 -7.93 9.92 -10.08
CA GLU A 10 -6.75 10.78 -10.08
C GLU A 10 -5.50 10.01 -9.59
N THR A 11 -5.68 9.10 -8.62
CA THR A 11 -4.61 8.23 -8.12
C THR A 11 -4.16 7.22 -9.19
N GLU A 12 -5.10 6.66 -9.95
CA GLU A 12 -4.80 5.74 -11.06
C GLU A 12 -4.08 6.44 -12.22
N GLU A 13 -4.53 7.65 -12.60
CA GLU A 13 -4.00 8.42 -13.73
C GLU A 13 -2.63 9.04 -13.42
N ASN A 14 -2.46 9.62 -12.23
CA ASN A 14 -1.26 10.39 -11.86
C ASN A 14 -0.32 9.64 -10.91
N GLY A 15 -0.66 8.40 -10.52
CA GLY A 15 0.08 7.59 -9.53
C GLY A 15 -0.18 8.01 -8.08
N SER A 16 -0.63 9.24 -7.85
CA SER A 16 -1.03 9.75 -6.55
C SER A 16 -2.04 10.88 -6.62
N ALA A 17 -2.86 10.99 -5.59
CA ALA A 17 -3.76 12.12 -5.35
C ALA A 17 -3.67 12.55 -3.88
N ALA A 18 -4.25 13.71 -3.55
CA ALA A 18 -4.38 14.13 -2.17
C ALA A 18 -5.81 14.58 -1.87
N LEU A 19 -6.29 14.26 -0.66
CA LEU A 19 -7.55 14.72 -0.12
C LEU A 19 -7.27 15.78 0.93
N ILE A 20 -7.93 16.93 0.81
CA ILE A 20 -7.87 18.00 1.79
C ILE A 20 -9.18 18.03 2.54
N THR A 21 -9.12 17.88 3.86
CA THR A 21 -10.26 18.06 4.76
C THR A 21 -10.07 19.34 5.55
N THR A 22 -10.91 20.35 5.32
CA THR A 22 -10.96 21.57 6.13
C THR A 22 -11.75 21.29 7.40
N LEU A 23 -11.14 21.53 8.55
CA LEU A 23 -11.77 21.39 9.87
C LEU A 23 -12.31 22.75 10.32
N GLY A 24 -13.63 22.84 10.51
CA GLY A 24 -14.33 24.06 10.95
C GLY A 24 -15.67 23.73 11.63
N GLU A 25 -16.67 24.60 11.59
CA GLU A 25 -18.02 24.24 12.09
C GLU A 25 -18.64 23.06 11.34
N SER A 26 -18.22 22.86 10.08
CA SER A 26 -18.53 21.70 9.26
C SER A 26 -17.25 21.19 8.59
N LEU A 27 -17.27 19.94 8.13
CA LEU A 27 -16.18 19.38 7.33
C LEU A 27 -16.41 19.68 5.85
N GLU A 28 -15.39 20.21 5.20
CA GLU A 28 -15.33 20.33 3.75
C GLU A 28 -14.20 19.45 3.23
N LYS A 29 -14.48 18.62 2.22
CA LYS A 29 -13.50 17.70 1.64
C LYS A 29 -13.39 17.88 0.15
N ASN A 30 -12.17 18.06 -0.34
CA ASN A 30 -11.90 18.26 -1.75
C ASN A 30 -10.65 17.50 -2.18
N VAL A 31 -10.65 16.99 -3.42
CA VAL A 31 -9.44 16.49 -4.06
C VAL A 31 -8.53 17.67 -4.37
N PHE A 32 -7.25 17.58 -4.01
CA PHE A 32 -6.29 18.66 -4.18
C PHE A 32 -6.10 19.03 -5.65
N ARG A 33 -6.19 20.33 -5.93
CA ARG A 33 -5.81 20.96 -7.21
C ARG A 33 -4.78 22.05 -6.92
N LYS A 34 -3.63 22.00 -7.63
CA LYS A 34 -2.48 22.85 -7.32
C LYS A 34 -2.79 24.34 -7.54
N GLU A 35 -3.63 24.64 -8.53
CA GLU A 35 -4.01 25.99 -8.94
C GLU A 35 -4.89 26.71 -7.91
N GLU A 36 -5.56 25.96 -7.03
CA GLU A 36 -6.56 26.47 -6.10
C GLU A 36 -6.04 26.53 -4.65
N ALA A 37 -4.82 26.04 -4.39
CA ALA A 37 -4.27 25.86 -3.06
C ALA A 37 -3.19 26.90 -2.71
N SER A 38 -3.13 27.32 -1.45
CA SER A 38 -2.05 28.16 -0.92
C SER A 38 -0.70 27.44 -0.93
N GLU A 39 0.40 28.19 -0.89
CA GLU A 39 1.75 27.60 -0.83
C GLU A 39 1.93 26.66 0.38
N ILE A 40 1.30 26.97 1.51
CA ILE A 40 1.33 26.14 2.73
C ILE A 40 0.70 24.78 2.45
N ILE A 41 -0.47 24.75 1.81
CA ILE A 41 -1.17 23.51 1.47
C ILE A 41 -0.40 22.73 0.40
N GLN A 42 0.16 23.41 -0.60
CA GLN A 42 0.97 22.75 -1.64
C GLN A 42 2.20 22.05 -1.03
N ASN A 43 2.93 22.73 -0.15
CA ASN A 43 4.07 22.14 0.57
C ASN A 43 3.64 20.97 1.46
N ALA A 44 2.52 21.12 2.18
CA ALA A 44 1.99 20.05 3.03
C ALA A 44 1.60 18.80 2.23
N VAL A 45 1.04 18.98 1.03
CA VAL A 45 0.76 17.88 0.10
C VAL A 45 2.07 17.24 -0.34
N GLU A 46 3.06 18.01 -0.80
CA GLU A 46 4.35 17.46 -1.25
C GLU A 46 5.07 16.67 -0.13
N GLU A 47 5.04 17.16 1.11
CA GLU A 47 5.57 16.45 2.28
C GLU A 47 4.77 15.18 2.60
N ALA A 48 3.42 15.27 2.65
CA ALA A 48 2.56 14.12 2.91
C ALA A 48 2.75 13.03 1.86
N LYS A 49 2.97 13.44 0.60
CA LYS A 49 3.28 12.57 -0.53
C LYS A 49 4.63 11.87 -0.36
N MET A 50 5.65 12.61 0.09
CA MET A 50 7.02 12.10 0.25
C MET A 50 7.14 11.13 1.44
N GLU A 51 6.59 11.51 2.59
CA GLU A 51 6.68 10.73 3.82
C GLU A 51 5.63 9.61 3.88
N GLY A 52 4.54 9.74 3.13
CA GLY A 52 3.44 8.76 3.16
C GLY A 52 2.56 8.84 4.40
N GLU A 53 2.73 9.90 5.20
CA GLU A 53 1.92 10.19 6.38
C GLU A 53 1.08 11.45 6.14
N PRO A 54 -0.18 11.48 6.59
CA PRO A 54 -1.00 12.68 6.47
C PRO A 54 -0.49 13.80 7.38
N ARG A 55 -0.83 15.04 7.02
CA ARG A 55 -0.40 16.24 7.71
C ARG A 55 -1.59 17.03 8.24
N LEU A 56 -1.48 17.52 9.48
CA LEU A 56 -2.37 18.55 9.99
C LEU A 56 -1.65 19.89 9.87
N VAL A 57 -2.20 20.81 9.10
CA VAL A 57 -1.60 22.12 8.83
C VAL A 57 -2.59 23.24 9.12
N GLU A 58 -2.08 24.40 9.53
CA GLU A 58 -2.86 25.60 9.76
C GLU A 58 -2.49 26.64 8.70
N ASP A 59 -3.49 27.23 8.06
CA ASP A 59 -3.33 28.34 7.12
C ASP A 59 -4.35 29.43 7.48
N GLY A 60 -3.85 30.47 8.14
CA GLY A 60 -4.68 31.47 8.83
C GLY A 60 -5.42 30.87 10.02
N ASP A 61 -6.74 31.11 10.09
CA ASP A 61 -7.61 30.60 11.17
C ASP A 61 -8.20 29.21 10.86
N LYS A 62 -7.87 28.62 9.69
CA LYS A 62 -8.39 27.33 9.25
C LYS A 62 -7.35 26.23 9.48
N LYS A 63 -7.85 25.06 9.90
CA LYS A 63 -7.03 23.85 10.02
C LYS A 63 -7.39 22.89 8.89
N TYR A 64 -6.38 22.30 8.27
CA TYR A 64 -6.51 21.36 7.18
C TYR A 64 -5.86 20.05 7.55
N PHE A 65 -6.55 18.95 7.28
CA PHE A 65 -6.01 17.62 7.33
C PHE A 65 -5.77 17.15 5.88
N VAL A 66 -4.50 16.99 5.54
CA VAL A 66 -4.01 16.66 4.20
C VAL A 66 -3.63 15.19 4.18
N GLU A 67 -4.30 14.42 3.33
CA GLU A 67 -4.05 12.99 3.17
C GLU A 67 -3.53 12.73 1.76
N SER A 68 -2.42 12.01 1.63
CA SER A 68 -1.92 11.53 0.34
C SER A 68 -2.38 10.09 0.09
N PHE A 69 -2.86 9.83 -1.11
CA PHE A 69 -3.24 8.50 -1.59
C PHE A 69 -2.33 8.16 -2.75
N CYS A 70 -1.72 6.99 -2.65
CA CYS A 70 -0.81 6.48 -3.66
C CYS A 70 -1.42 5.22 -4.24
N ARG A 71 -1.04 4.88 -5.47
CA ARG A 71 -1.46 3.61 -6.06
C ARG A 71 -1.04 2.45 -5.15
N GLU A 72 -1.88 1.41 -5.06
CA GLU A 72 -1.51 0.19 -4.34
C GLU A 72 -0.19 -0.35 -4.90
N GLU A 73 0.71 -0.72 -4.00
CA GLU A 73 1.99 -1.29 -4.37
C GLU A 73 1.74 -2.69 -4.96
N ARG A 74 2.11 -2.85 -6.22
CA ARG A 74 1.87 -4.09 -6.96
C ARG A 74 3.12 -4.96 -6.88
N LEU A 75 2.96 -6.18 -6.35
CA LEU A 75 4.02 -7.19 -6.36
C LEU A 75 3.82 -8.13 -7.55
N ILE A 76 4.71 -8.02 -8.54
CA ILE A 76 4.71 -8.84 -9.75
C ILE A 76 5.69 -10.00 -9.57
N ILE A 77 5.15 -11.21 -9.51
CA ILE A 77 5.91 -12.44 -9.30
C ILE A 77 6.05 -13.16 -10.64
N LEU A 78 7.23 -13.06 -11.23
CA LEU A 78 7.61 -13.73 -12.48
C LEU A 78 8.06 -15.15 -12.15
N GLY A 79 7.11 -16.06 -11.99
CA GLY A 79 7.32 -17.48 -11.73
C GLY A 79 6.35 -18.03 -10.68
N GLY A 80 5.43 -18.90 -11.11
CA GLY A 80 4.37 -19.48 -10.27
C GLY A 80 4.77 -20.72 -9.47
N GLY A 81 6.09 -20.95 -9.28
CA GLY A 81 6.65 -22.10 -8.57
C GLY A 81 6.27 -22.18 -7.08
N HIS A 82 6.87 -23.09 -6.32
CA HIS A 82 6.55 -23.25 -4.89
C HIS A 82 6.90 -22.00 -4.07
N VAL A 83 8.03 -21.35 -4.35
CA VAL A 83 8.40 -20.08 -3.69
C VAL A 83 7.43 -18.97 -4.10
N GLY A 84 7.10 -18.86 -5.38
CA GLY A 84 6.15 -17.86 -5.88
C GLY A 84 4.75 -18.01 -5.28
N LEU A 85 4.30 -19.26 -5.05
CA LEU A 85 3.07 -19.56 -4.31
C LEU A 85 3.12 -18.99 -2.89
N ALA A 86 4.11 -19.40 -2.09
CA ALA A 86 4.23 -18.93 -0.70
C ALA A 86 4.45 -17.41 -0.61
N LEU A 87 5.13 -16.79 -1.57
CA LEU A 87 5.35 -15.35 -1.61
C LEU A 87 4.06 -14.59 -1.90
N ALA A 88 3.32 -14.99 -2.94
CA ALA A 88 2.03 -14.38 -3.28
C ALA A 88 1.06 -14.44 -2.07
N GLU A 89 1.09 -15.58 -1.35
CA GLU A 89 0.81 -15.76 0.07
C GLU A 89 0.76 -14.55 0.98
N PHE A 90 1.93 -14.41 1.58
CA PHE A 90 2.26 -13.46 2.59
C PHE A 90 2.19 -12.05 2.02
N ALA A 91 2.54 -11.84 0.74
CA ALA A 91 2.45 -10.55 0.08
C ALA A 91 1.02 -10.00 0.05
N ALA A 92 0.03 -10.80 -0.36
CA ALA A 92 -1.37 -10.38 -0.35
C ALA A 92 -1.87 -10.07 1.08
N ARG A 93 -1.40 -10.84 2.08
CA ARG A 93 -1.77 -10.62 3.49
C ARG A 93 -1.15 -9.35 4.09
N VAL A 94 0.02 -8.92 3.63
CA VAL A 94 0.65 -7.67 4.09
C VAL A 94 0.24 -6.46 3.25
N GLY A 95 -0.65 -6.64 2.27
CA GLY A 95 -1.30 -5.55 1.54
C GLY A 95 -0.74 -5.24 0.16
N PHE A 96 0.09 -6.11 -0.44
CA PHE A 96 0.48 -5.94 -1.85
C PHE A 96 -0.65 -6.37 -2.78
N GLN A 97 -0.84 -5.62 -3.87
CA GLN A 97 -1.64 -6.08 -5.00
C GLN A 97 -0.82 -7.11 -5.79
N VAL A 98 -1.09 -8.39 -5.57
CA VAL A 98 -0.25 -9.46 -6.14
C VAL A 98 -0.66 -9.79 -7.57
N CYS A 99 0.30 -9.76 -8.49
CA CYS A 99 0.18 -10.30 -9.85
C CYS A 99 1.16 -11.46 -10.03
N VAL A 100 0.69 -12.61 -10.51
CA VAL A 100 1.53 -13.79 -10.77
C VAL A 100 1.58 -14.10 -12.26
N VAL A 101 2.79 -14.30 -12.78
CA VAL A 101 3.03 -14.65 -14.18
C VAL A 101 3.76 -15.98 -14.25
N ASP A 102 3.26 -16.92 -15.07
CA ASP A 102 3.97 -18.13 -15.47
C ASP A 102 3.46 -18.60 -16.84
N ASP A 103 4.32 -19.21 -17.65
CA ASP A 103 3.93 -19.71 -18.98
C ASP A 103 3.22 -21.08 -18.92
N ARG A 104 3.14 -21.70 -17.74
CA ARG A 104 2.49 -23.01 -17.54
C ARG A 104 1.10 -22.87 -16.91
N PRO A 105 0.04 -23.44 -17.53
CA PRO A 105 -1.32 -23.40 -16.99
C PRO A 105 -1.46 -23.96 -15.56
N SER A 106 -0.68 -24.98 -15.21
CA SER A 106 -0.67 -25.57 -13.87
C SER A 106 -0.04 -24.67 -12.79
N PHE A 107 0.76 -23.68 -13.21
CA PHE A 107 1.45 -22.73 -12.33
C PHE A 107 0.92 -21.30 -12.45
N ALA A 108 0.00 -21.01 -13.37
CA ALA A 108 -0.68 -19.73 -13.50
C ALA A 108 -2.19 -19.95 -13.64
N ASN A 109 -2.87 -20.13 -12.51
CA ASN A 109 -4.33 -20.20 -12.45
C ASN A 109 -4.86 -19.69 -11.10
N THR A 110 -6.11 -19.22 -11.09
CA THR A 110 -6.76 -18.63 -9.92
C THR A 110 -7.07 -19.63 -8.79
N VAL A 111 -7.18 -20.93 -9.11
CA VAL A 111 -7.35 -21.99 -8.09
C VAL A 111 -6.09 -22.11 -7.23
N ARG A 112 -4.91 -22.01 -7.86
CA ARG A 112 -3.61 -22.04 -7.20
C ARG A 112 -3.31 -20.73 -6.46
N PHE A 113 -3.75 -19.59 -6.99
CA PHE A 113 -3.53 -18.26 -6.42
C PHE A 113 -4.85 -17.51 -6.15
N PRO A 114 -5.65 -17.94 -5.16
CA PRO A 114 -6.96 -17.34 -4.91
C PRO A 114 -6.88 -15.93 -4.30
N TRP A 115 -5.70 -15.49 -3.84
CA TRP A 115 -5.46 -14.17 -3.24
C TRP A 115 -4.77 -13.19 -4.19
N ALA A 116 -4.31 -13.65 -5.35
CA ALA A 116 -3.71 -12.77 -6.34
C ALA A 116 -4.81 -11.94 -7.01
N ALA A 117 -4.57 -10.63 -7.15
CA ALA A 117 -5.46 -9.74 -7.88
C ALA A 117 -5.48 -10.09 -9.38
N GLU A 118 -4.35 -10.57 -9.91
CA GLU A 118 -4.22 -10.98 -11.30
C GLU A 118 -3.30 -12.20 -11.44
N VAL A 119 -3.66 -13.12 -12.35
CA VAL A 119 -2.83 -14.29 -12.69
C VAL A 119 -2.75 -14.42 -14.21
N LEU A 120 -1.55 -14.26 -14.77
CA LEU A 120 -1.29 -14.29 -16.21
C LEU A 120 -0.59 -15.60 -16.61
N CYS A 121 -1.30 -16.42 -17.37
CA CYS A 121 -0.74 -17.62 -18.00
C CYS A 121 -0.17 -17.29 -19.39
N GLU A 122 0.95 -16.56 -19.42
CA GLU A 122 1.58 -16.04 -20.65
C GLU A 122 3.10 -16.13 -20.55
N GLY A 123 3.80 -15.96 -21.69
CA GLY A 123 5.26 -15.83 -21.69
C GLY A 123 5.71 -14.54 -20.98
N PHE A 124 6.79 -14.61 -20.19
CA PHE A 124 7.23 -13.51 -19.33
C PHE A 124 7.39 -12.18 -20.06
N ALA A 125 8.04 -12.16 -21.24
CA ALA A 125 8.24 -10.93 -22.00
C ALA A 125 6.91 -10.26 -22.43
N SER A 126 5.95 -11.06 -22.93
CA SER A 126 4.61 -10.60 -23.31
C SER A 126 3.85 -10.04 -22.10
N ALA A 127 3.91 -10.75 -20.97
CA ALA A 127 3.27 -10.30 -19.74
C ALA A 127 3.86 -8.98 -19.22
N ILE A 128 5.20 -8.83 -19.23
CA ILE A 128 5.88 -7.61 -18.81
C ILE A 128 5.46 -6.40 -19.67
N GLU A 129 5.37 -6.58 -20.99
CA GLU A 129 4.90 -5.53 -21.90
C GLU A 129 3.44 -5.13 -21.63
N LYS A 130 2.57 -6.11 -21.35
CA LYS A 130 1.15 -5.91 -21.04
C LYS A 130 0.92 -5.23 -19.68
N LEU A 131 1.73 -5.57 -18.67
CA LEU A 131 1.60 -5.06 -17.31
C LEU A 131 1.98 -3.59 -17.14
N GLN A 132 2.67 -3.00 -18.15
CA GLN A 132 3.15 -1.61 -18.17
C GLN A 132 3.84 -1.23 -16.86
N ILE A 133 5.05 -1.76 -16.68
CA ILE A 133 5.81 -1.61 -15.44
C ILE A 133 6.06 -0.13 -15.13
N ASN A 134 5.87 0.25 -13.86
CA ASN A 134 6.03 1.60 -13.35
C ASN A 134 6.83 1.62 -12.04
N GLU A 135 7.05 2.82 -11.51
CA GLU A 135 7.90 3.07 -10.33
C GLU A 135 7.33 2.52 -9.01
N TYR A 136 6.05 2.15 -8.96
CA TYR A 136 5.40 1.57 -7.78
C TYR A 136 5.42 0.04 -7.78
N ASP A 137 5.94 -0.58 -8.84
CA ASP A 137 5.99 -2.03 -8.96
C ASP A 137 7.17 -2.62 -8.20
N TYR A 138 6.90 -3.71 -7.47
CA TYR A 138 7.91 -4.57 -6.88
C TYR A 138 7.96 -5.84 -7.71
N ILE A 139 9.14 -6.22 -8.19
CA ILE A 139 9.27 -7.32 -9.15
C ILE A 139 10.19 -8.38 -8.59
N THR A 140 9.73 -9.64 -8.62
CA THR A 140 10.54 -10.80 -8.26
C THR A 140 10.65 -11.76 -9.42
N ILE A 141 11.88 -12.07 -9.83
CA ILE A 141 12.19 -13.08 -10.84
C ILE A 141 12.41 -14.40 -10.12
N LEU A 142 11.39 -15.26 -10.15
CA LEU A 142 11.36 -16.59 -9.53
C LEU A 142 11.19 -17.70 -10.58
N THR A 143 11.81 -17.51 -11.75
CA THR A 143 11.60 -18.41 -12.88
C THR A 143 12.29 -19.76 -12.68
N ARG A 144 12.00 -20.71 -13.58
CA ARG A 144 12.54 -22.08 -13.55
C ARG A 144 13.95 -22.23 -14.13
N GLY A 145 14.65 -21.17 -14.56
CA GLY A 145 15.98 -21.33 -15.16
C GLY A 145 16.57 -20.13 -15.90
N HIS A 146 17.88 -20.21 -16.17
CA HIS A 146 18.73 -19.10 -16.65
C HIS A 146 18.20 -18.40 -17.90
N ARG A 147 17.64 -19.16 -18.86
CA ARG A 147 17.11 -18.58 -20.10
C ARG A 147 15.96 -17.62 -19.83
N HIS A 148 15.03 -18.06 -18.97
CA HIS A 148 13.84 -17.28 -18.62
C HIS A 148 14.19 -16.07 -17.75
N ASP A 149 15.21 -16.17 -16.90
CA ASP A 149 15.73 -15.04 -16.12
C ASP A 149 16.25 -13.93 -17.06
N GLY A 150 17.05 -14.29 -18.07
CA GLY A 150 17.54 -13.34 -19.08
C GLY A 150 16.42 -12.70 -19.90
N ASP A 151 15.41 -13.48 -20.30
CA ASP A 151 14.24 -12.97 -21.04
C ASP A 151 13.46 -11.93 -20.21
N CYS A 152 13.30 -12.19 -18.90
CA CYS A 152 12.68 -11.24 -17.98
C CYS A 152 13.50 -9.95 -17.87
N LEU A 153 14.82 -10.04 -17.65
CA LEU A 153 15.68 -8.88 -17.49
C LEU A 153 15.69 -8.00 -18.76
N ARG A 154 15.76 -8.60 -19.95
CA ARG A 154 15.69 -7.88 -21.23
C ARG A 154 14.37 -7.16 -21.41
N ALA A 155 13.26 -7.79 -21.04
CA ALA A 155 11.94 -7.17 -21.14
C ALA A 155 11.78 -6.03 -20.13
N LEU A 156 12.24 -6.23 -18.88
CA LEU A 156 12.19 -5.21 -17.82
C LEU A 156 13.07 -3.99 -18.11
N TYR A 157 14.25 -4.19 -18.72
CA TYR A 157 15.13 -3.08 -19.09
C TYR A 157 14.50 -2.10 -20.10
N LYS A 158 13.53 -2.56 -20.90
CA LYS A 158 12.78 -1.72 -21.85
C LYS A 158 11.66 -0.92 -21.19
N GLN A 159 11.36 -1.19 -19.91
CA GLN A 159 10.28 -0.53 -19.17
C GLN A 159 10.82 0.60 -18.28
N LYS A 160 9.91 1.28 -17.56
CA LYS A 160 10.31 2.21 -16.50
C LYS A 160 10.98 1.44 -15.35
N LYS A 161 11.85 2.14 -14.61
CA LYS A 161 12.47 1.59 -13.40
C LYS A 161 11.39 1.31 -12.35
N SER A 162 11.42 0.10 -11.78
CA SER A 162 10.51 -0.36 -10.73
C SER A 162 11.02 0.07 -9.34
N ALA A 163 10.17 0.02 -8.31
CA ALA A 163 10.56 0.31 -6.91
C ALA A 163 11.61 -0.69 -6.43
N TYR A 164 11.48 -1.94 -6.86
CA TYR A 164 12.33 -3.04 -6.47
C TYR A 164 12.43 -4.06 -7.60
N LEU A 165 13.62 -4.64 -7.77
CA LEU A 165 13.85 -5.76 -8.67
C LEU A 165 14.74 -6.80 -7.99
N GLY A 166 14.14 -7.92 -7.61
CA GLY A 166 14.83 -9.05 -7.00
C GLY A 166 14.90 -10.23 -7.94
N MET A 167 16.01 -10.96 -7.93
CA MET A 167 16.16 -12.19 -8.72
C MET A 167 16.68 -13.36 -7.89
N ILE A 168 15.99 -14.49 -8.00
CA ILE A 168 16.45 -15.73 -7.39
C ILE A 168 17.65 -16.30 -8.15
N GLY A 169 18.64 -16.79 -7.41
CA GLY A 169 19.82 -17.42 -7.99
C GLY A 169 21.04 -17.29 -7.10
N SER A 170 22.03 -18.17 -7.31
CA SER A 170 23.30 -18.04 -6.61
C SER A 170 24.06 -16.80 -7.09
N ARG A 171 24.83 -16.17 -6.19
CA ARG A 171 25.69 -15.01 -6.51
C ARG A 171 26.49 -15.21 -7.80
N ARG A 172 27.11 -16.39 -7.94
CA ARG A 172 27.92 -16.75 -9.12
C ARG A 172 27.09 -16.77 -10.40
N ARG A 173 25.93 -17.42 -10.37
CA ARG A 173 25.03 -17.56 -11.54
C ARG A 173 24.54 -16.20 -12.01
N VAL A 174 24.08 -15.38 -11.08
CA VAL A 174 23.52 -14.08 -11.41
C VAL A 174 24.61 -13.14 -11.92
N LYS A 175 25.81 -13.19 -11.32
CA LYS A 175 26.95 -12.40 -11.81
C LYS A 175 27.27 -12.72 -13.28
N GLN A 176 27.34 -14.00 -13.65
CA GLN A 176 27.61 -14.41 -15.03
C GLN A 176 26.54 -13.90 -16.00
N LEU A 177 25.26 -13.95 -15.61
CA LEU A 177 24.17 -13.43 -16.44
C LEU A 177 24.26 -11.90 -16.58
N LYS A 178 24.57 -11.17 -15.50
CA LYS A 178 24.75 -9.71 -15.54
C LYS A 178 25.93 -9.32 -16.44
N GLU A 179 27.07 -10.01 -16.33
CA GLU A 179 28.25 -9.81 -17.18
C GLU A 179 27.91 -10.03 -18.65
N GLN A 180 27.24 -11.14 -18.98
CA GLN A 180 26.79 -11.43 -20.34
C GLN A 180 25.87 -10.34 -20.90
N LEU A 181 24.86 -9.91 -20.14
CA LEU A 181 23.92 -8.86 -20.55
C LEU A 181 24.60 -7.50 -20.76
N HIS A 182 25.62 -7.18 -19.95
CA HIS A 182 26.40 -5.96 -20.11
C HIS A 182 27.25 -6.01 -21.39
N GLU A 183 27.99 -7.10 -21.60
CA GLU A 183 28.94 -7.24 -22.70
C GLU A 183 28.27 -7.44 -24.07
N GLU A 184 27.23 -8.27 -24.15
CA GLU A 184 26.59 -8.64 -25.42
C GLU A 184 25.47 -7.66 -25.81
N GLU A 185 24.78 -7.06 -24.84
CA GLU A 185 23.55 -6.31 -25.07
C GLU A 185 23.61 -4.84 -24.62
N ASN A 186 24.77 -4.38 -24.13
CA ASN A 186 25.00 -3.01 -23.65
C ASN A 186 23.99 -2.53 -22.59
N ILE A 187 23.48 -3.44 -21.75
CA ILE A 187 22.65 -3.06 -20.60
C ILE A 187 23.53 -2.31 -19.59
N SER A 188 23.04 -1.17 -19.07
CA SER A 188 23.85 -0.34 -18.17
C SER A 188 24.23 -1.07 -16.87
N GLN A 189 25.48 -0.91 -16.44
CA GLN A 189 25.96 -1.50 -15.19
C GLN A 189 25.19 -0.97 -13.98
N GLU A 190 24.82 0.31 -13.99
CA GLU A 190 24.00 0.95 -12.96
C GLU A 190 22.64 0.24 -12.78
N TRP A 191 21.97 -0.11 -13.88
CA TRP A 191 20.70 -0.84 -13.81
C TRP A 191 20.90 -2.29 -13.36
N LEU A 192 22.01 -2.93 -13.75
CA LEU A 192 22.33 -4.28 -13.28
C LEU A 192 22.66 -4.31 -11.78
N ASP A 193 23.31 -3.27 -11.26
CA ASP A 193 23.65 -3.15 -9.84
C ASP A 193 22.42 -2.91 -8.96
N PHE A 194 21.36 -2.31 -9.51
CA PHE A 194 20.05 -2.18 -8.86
C PHE A 194 19.36 -3.54 -8.56
N ILE A 195 19.71 -4.62 -9.26
CA ILE A 195 19.06 -5.92 -9.07
C ILE A 195 19.55 -6.60 -7.78
N HIS A 196 18.63 -6.80 -6.83
CA HIS A 196 18.86 -7.55 -5.60
C HIS A 196 19.04 -9.03 -5.90
N SER A 197 20.25 -9.54 -5.65
CA SER A 197 20.59 -10.94 -5.89
C SER A 197 21.74 -11.42 -4.99
N PRO A 198 21.60 -12.57 -4.30
CA PRO A 198 20.39 -13.40 -4.23
C PRO A 198 19.27 -12.63 -3.56
N ILE A 199 18.06 -12.79 -4.08
CA ILE A 199 16.87 -12.13 -3.54
C ILE A 199 16.60 -12.55 -2.10
N GLY A 200 16.19 -11.60 -1.26
CA GLY A 200 15.76 -11.82 0.11
C GLY A 200 16.88 -11.74 1.16
N LEU A 201 16.47 -11.44 2.39
CA LEU A 201 17.39 -11.30 3.52
C LEU A 201 18.12 -12.61 3.84
N SER A 202 19.37 -12.50 4.29
CA SER A 202 20.18 -13.67 4.67
C SER A 202 19.78 -14.20 6.06
N ILE A 203 18.66 -14.93 6.11
CA ILE A 203 18.11 -15.53 7.34
C ILE A 203 18.38 -17.04 7.46
N GLY A 204 19.12 -17.63 6.53
CA GLY A 204 19.37 -19.07 6.49
C GLY A 204 18.17 -19.92 6.00
N ALA A 205 17.28 -19.32 5.20
CA ALA A 205 16.08 -19.97 4.68
C ALA A 205 16.38 -21.22 3.83
N VAL A 206 15.59 -22.28 4.02
CA VAL A 206 15.69 -23.57 3.33
C VAL A 206 14.38 -23.94 2.65
N SER A 207 13.23 -23.78 3.33
CA SER A 207 11.93 -24.13 2.76
C SER A 207 11.42 -23.04 1.78
N PRO A 208 10.51 -23.36 0.85
CA PRO A 208 9.89 -22.34 -0.01
C PRO A 208 9.22 -21.20 0.76
N GLU A 209 8.60 -21.51 1.90
CA GLU A 209 7.93 -20.54 2.78
C GLU A 209 8.94 -19.66 3.51
N GLU A 210 10.03 -20.23 4.02
CA GLU A 210 11.12 -19.45 4.63
C GLU A 210 11.78 -18.52 3.61
N ILE A 211 11.99 -19.00 2.38
CA ILE A 211 12.54 -18.18 1.29
C ILE A 211 11.56 -17.05 0.94
N ALA A 212 10.26 -17.35 0.87
CA ALA A 212 9.23 -16.34 0.64
C ALA A 212 9.22 -15.27 1.75
N ILE A 213 9.36 -15.65 3.02
CA ILE A 213 9.49 -14.71 4.14
C ILE A 213 10.76 -13.87 3.99
N ALA A 214 11.90 -14.47 3.63
CA ALA A 214 13.15 -13.75 3.41
C ALA A 214 13.03 -12.69 2.31
N ILE A 215 12.37 -13.04 1.20
CA ILE A 215 12.08 -12.14 0.08
C ILE A 215 11.14 -11.03 0.53
N LEU A 216 10.03 -11.38 1.17
CA LEU A 216 9.04 -10.38 1.60
C LEU A 216 9.61 -9.43 2.66
N ALA A 217 10.47 -9.92 3.56
CA ALA A 217 11.14 -9.08 4.54
C ALA A 217 12.10 -8.07 3.88
N GLU A 218 12.84 -8.47 2.83
CA GLU A 218 13.67 -7.56 2.04
C GLU A 218 12.81 -6.52 1.31
N ILE A 219 11.71 -6.96 0.67
CA ILE A 219 10.77 -6.06 -0.01
C ILE A 219 10.18 -5.04 0.97
N ILE A 220 9.73 -5.47 2.16
CA ILE A 220 9.20 -4.59 3.19
C ILE A 220 10.30 -3.65 3.72
N GLN A 221 11.54 -4.14 3.85
CA GLN A 221 12.67 -3.29 4.22
C GLN A 221 12.87 -2.19 3.17
N VAL A 222 12.98 -2.52 1.88
CA VAL A 222 13.12 -1.53 0.80
C VAL A 222 11.94 -0.54 0.81
N LYS A 223 10.71 -1.05 0.95
CA LYS A 223 9.50 -0.22 1.10
C LYS A 223 9.60 0.82 2.23
N ARG A 224 10.28 0.49 3.33
CA ARG A 224 10.30 1.29 4.57
C ARG A 224 11.59 2.07 4.83
N THR A 225 12.76 1.60 4.37
CA THR A 225 14.07 2.11 4.81
C THR A 225 14.93 2.76 3.75
N GLU A 226 14.83 2.34 2.48
CA GLU A 226 15.63 3.00 1.46
C GLU A 226 15.08 4.42 1.27
N GLN A 227 15.94 5.40 1.56
CA GLN A 227 15.66 6.81 1.30
C GLN A 227 15.19 6.91 -0.14
N ARG A 228 13.90 7.20 -0.31
CA ARG A 228 13.21 7.45 -1.57
C ARG A 228 13.82 8.69 -2.23
N THR A 229 15.04 8.56 -2.74
CA THR A 229 15.72 9.62 -3.49
C THR A 229 14.98 9.89 -4.81
N ASP A 230 14.16 8.95 -5.27
CA ASP A 230 13.23 9.13 -6.37
C ASP A 230 11.82 8.57 -6.01
N LYS A 231 10.91 9.49 -5.65
CA LYS A 231 9.49 9.57 -6.04
C LYS A 231 8.54 8.35 -5.96
N VAL A 232 8.83 7.26 -5.27
CA VAL A 232 7.80 6.21 -5.06
C VAL A 232 7.03 6.49 -3.77
N MET A 233 5.81 6.98 -3.91
CA MET A 233 4.93 7.36 -2.81
C MET A 233 4.21 6.13 -2.22
N SER A 234 4.07 6.02 -0.90
CA SER A 234 3.26 4.98 -0.22
C SER A 234 2.30 5.67 0.71
N SER A 235 1.08 5.16 0.83
CA SER A 235 0.14 5.52 1.89
C SER A 235 -0.19 4.27 2.68
N ASP A 236 -0.10 4.31 4.02
CA ASP A 236 -0.58 3.22 4.90
C ASP A 236 -2.13 3.18 4.99
N VAL A 237 -2.80 3.91 4.10
CA VAL A 237 -4.25 3.92 3.93
C VAL A 237 -4.67 2.60 3.29
N ASP A 238 -5.63 1.92 3.92
CA ASP A 238 -6.27 0.75 3.36
C ASP A 238 -7.11 1.17 2.16
N MET A 239 -6.59 0.98 0.94
CA MET A 239 -7.27 1.36 -0.30
C MET A 239 -8.60 0.62 -0.47
N ARG A 240 -8.82 -0.53 0.19
CA ARG A 240 -10.12 -1.21 0.19
C ARG A 240 -11.21 -0.37 0.85
N VAL A 241 -10.87 0.38 1.91
CA VAL A 241 -11.79 1.33 2.55
C VAL A 241 -12.16 2.43 1.55
N MET A 242 -11.19 2.90 0.77
CA MET A 242 -11.41 3.95 -0.24
C MET A 242 -12.26 3.45 -1.41
N GLU A 243 -11.94 2.25 -1.92
CA GLU A 243 -12.75 1.55 -2.93
C GLU A 243 -14.18 1.35 -2.45
N ARG A 244 -14.39 0.95 -1.19
CA ARG A 244 -15.73 0.78 -0.63
C ARG A 244 -16.48 2.10 -0.48
N LEU A 245 -15.79 3.19 -0.15
CA LEU A 245 -16.38 4.52 -0.05
C LEU A 245 -16.76 5.09 -1.42
N ALA A 246 -15.95 4.79 -2.45
CA ALA A 246 -16.21 5.16 -3.84
C ALA A 246 -17.31 4.29 -4.48
N ASN A 247 -17.29 2.98 -4.20
CA ASN A 247 -18.13 1.96 -4.81
C ASN A 247 -18.79 1.09 -3.72
N PRO A 248 -19.83 1.61 -3.04
CA PRO A 248 -20.51 0.87 -1.98
C PRO A 248 -21.26 -0.34 -2.55
N ASP A 249 -21.28 -1.44 -1.79
CA ASP A 249 -22.10 -2.61 -2.11
C ASP A 249 -23.58 -2.22 -2.26
N GLU A 250 -24.28 -2.82 -3.23
CA GLU A 250 -25.70 -2.53 -3.48
C GLU A 250 -26.56 -2.67 -2.22
N LYS A 251 -26.26 -3.66 -1.38
CA LYS A 251 -26.96 -3.92 -0.12
C LYS A 251 -26.77 -2.83 0.94
N ARG A 252 -25.70 -2.04 0.83
CA ARG A 252 -25.28 -1.02 1.83
C ARG A 252 -25.33 0.40 1.29
N LYS A 253 -25.79 0.60 0.05
CA LYS A 253 -25.77 1.90 -0.65
C LYS A 253 -26.62 2.96 0.06
N GLU A 254 -27.74 2.57 0.65
CA GLU A 254 -28.66 3.46 1.38
C GLU A 254 -28.45 3.42 2.91
N GLN A 255 -27.52 2.59 3.39
CA GLN A 255 -27.28 2.43 4.82
C GLN A 255 -26.48 3.62 5.36
N GLY A 256 -26.91 4.14 6.51
CA GLY A 256 -26.13 5.15 7.23
C GLY A 256 -24.76 4.61 7.61
N LYS A 257 -23.71 5.40 7.37
CA LYS A 257 -22.34 5.05 7.67
C LYS A 257 -21.55 6.25 8.19
N ALA A 258 -20.52 5.95 8.97
CA ALA A 258 -19.54 6.93 9.42
C ALA A 258 -18.15 6.47 9.00
N VAL A 259 -17.31 7.43 8.64
CA VAL A 259 -15.88 7.23 8.40
C VAL A 259 -15.13 7.66 9.66
N VAL A 260 -14.21 6.82 10.06
CA VAL A 260 -13.33 7.06 11.19
C VAL A 260 -11.91 7.13 10.65
N THR A 261 -11.20 8.22 10.95
CA THR A 261 -9.83 8.46 10.49
C THR A 261 -8.94 8.84 11.67
N ILE A 262 -7.79 8.17 11.85
CA ILE A 262 -6.77 8.66 12.79
C ILE A 262 -6.13 9.91 12.18
N ILE A 263 -6.21 11.05 12.87
CA ILE A 263 -5.67 12.33 12.39
C ILE A 263 -4.36 12.73 13.09
N GLU A 264 -4.08 12.13 14.24
CA GLU A 264 -2.86 12.39 15.00
C GLU A 264 -2.53 11.17 15.87
N THR A 265 -1.24 10.82 15.99
CA THR A 265 -0.76 9.77 16.90
C THR A 265 0.49 10.25 17.62
N LYS A 266 0.64 9.87 18.89
CA LYS A 266 1.87 10.09 19.66
C LYS A 266 2.19 8.86 20.51
N GLY A 267 3.47 8.46 20.50
CA GLY A 267 3.91 7.24 21.16
C GLY A 267 3.62 5.99 20.34
N SER A 268 3.43 4.86 21.03
CA SER A 268 3.15 3.57 20.41
C SER A 268 1.64 3.42 20.19
N THR A 269 1.19 3.47 18.94
CA THR A 269 -0.22 3.30 18.57
C THR A 269 -0.39 2.10 17.65
N PRO A 270 -1.53 1.38 17.69
CA PRO A 270 -1.76 0.19 16.88
C PRO A 270 -1.64 0.44 15.37
N ARG A 271 -2.11 1.61 14.92
CA ARG A 271 -1.98 2.13 13.56
C ARG A 271 -1.49 3.59 13.61
N LYS A 272 -1.01 4.08 12.47
CA LYS A 272 -0.51 5.45 12.30
C LYS A 272 -1.61 6.39 11.81
N SER A 273 -1.31 7.69 11.83
CA SER A 273 -2.17 8.70 11.23
C SER A 273 -2.50 8.34 9.78
N GLY A 274 -3.76 8.55 9.37
CA GLY A 274 -4.28 8.18 8.04
C GLY A 274 -4.98 6.83 7.99
N ALA A 275 -4.83 5.98 9.01
CA ALA A 275 -5.62 4.75 9.09
C ALA A 275 -7.12 5.07 9.15
N LYS A 276 -7.92 4.34 8.35
CA LYS A 276 -9.37 4.54 8.24
C LYS A 276 -10.15 3.26 8.53
N MET A 277 -11.37 3.44 9.03
CA MET A 277 -12.40 2.41 9.06
C MET A 277 -13.77 2.99 8.73
N ILE A 278 -14.64 2.18 8.16
CA ILE A 278 -16.06 2.46 7.94
C ILE A 278 -16.85 1.75 9.03
N VAL A 279 -17.75 2.46 9.69
CA VAL A 279 -18.72 1.89 10.61
C VAL A 279 -20.11 2.07 10.04
N TYR A 280 -20.83 0.98 9.85
CA TYR A 280 -22.22 0.98 9.39
C TYR A 280 -23.20 1.06 10.58
N GLU A 281 -24.43 1.51 10.31
CA GLU A 281 -25.47 1.64 11.35
C GLU A 281 -25.81 0.29 12.03
N ASP A 282 -25.69 -0.82 11.29
CA ASP A 282 -25.87 -2.18 11.83
C ASP A 282 -24.69 -2.67 12.69
N GLY A 283 -23.62 -1.88 12.81
CA GLY A 283 -22.41 -2.22 13.54
C GLY A 283 -21.37 -3.01 12.75
N THR A 284 -21.61 -3.31 11.47
CA THR A 284 -20.57 -3.86 10.59
C THR A 284 -19.43 -2.86 10.45
N ILE A 285 -18.20 -3.37 10.39
CA ILE A 285 -16.98 -2.57 10.22
C ILE A 285 -16.22 -3.06 8.99
N GLU A 286 -15.71 -2.12 8.20
CA GLU A 286 -14.72 -2.38 7.13
C GLU A 286 -13.45 -1.54 7.38
N GLY A 287 -12.28 -2.16 7.30
CA GLY A 287 -11.02 -1.55 7.74
C GLY A 287 -10.82 -1.62 9.26
N THR A 288 -9.75 -1.01 9.75
CA THR A 288 -9.39 -0.98 11.18
C THR A 288 -8.47 0.20 11.46
N ILE A 289 -8.69 0.86 12.59
CA ILE A 289 -7.76 1.86 13.16
C ILE A 289 -6.89 1.22 14.26
N GLY A 290 -7.09 -0.07 14.52
CA GLY A 290 -6.45 -0.89 15.53
C GLY A 290 -6.88 -0.52 16.95
N GLY A 291 -6.50 -1.34 17.92
CA GLY A 291 -6.66 -1.02 19.35
C GLY A 291 -7.79 -1.73 20.09
N GLY A 292 -8.44 -2.74 19.50
CA GLY A 292 -9.31 -3.66 20.22
C GLY A 292 -10.44 -2.95 20.97
N CYS A 293 -10.37 -2.85 22.30
CA CYS A 293 -11.38 -2.17 23.12
C CYS A 293 -11.57 -0.69 22.73
N ALA A 294 -10.52 0.02 22.31
CA ALA A 294 -10.65 1.39 21.83
C ALA A 294 -11.57 1.48 20.59
N GLU A 295 -11.48 0.51 19.67
CA GLU A 295 -12.31 0.47 18.46
C GLU A 295 -13.80 0.24 18.78
N ALA A 296 -14.11 -0.53 19.82
CA ALA A 296 -15.49 -0.78 20.24
C ALA A 296 -16.18 0.51 20.72
N GLY A 297 -15.50 1.30 21.55
CA GLY A 297 -15.99 2.60 22.01
C GLY A 297 -16.21 3.59 20.86
N ILE A 298 -15.24 3.66 19.93
CA ILE A 298 -15.33 4.51 18.74
C ILE A 298 -16.48 4.08 17.83
N SER A 299 -16.71 2.77 17.67
CA SER A 299 -17.82 2.24 16.86
C SER A 299 -19.17 2.63 17.44
N GLN A 300 -19.30 2.72 18.77
CA GLN A 300 -20.51 3.24 19.41
C GLN A 300 -20.69 4.73 19.14
N THR A 301 -19.64 5.53 19.28
CA THR A 301 -19.67 6.97 18.96
C THR A 301 -20.02 7.21 17.49
N ALA A 302 -19.43 6.43 16.57
CA ALA A 302 -19.70 6.49 15.14
C ALA A 302 -21.19 6.27 14.83
N ARG A 303 -21.83 5.27 15.44
CA ARG A 303 -23.28 5.05 15.27
C ARG A 303 -24.13 6.23 15.78
N GLN A 304 -23.69 6.94 16.81
CA GLN A 304 -24.37 8.16 17.25
C GLN A 304 -24.21 9.31 16.24
N ILE A 305 -23.03 9.44 15.62
CA ILE A 305 -22.76 10.44 14.57
C ILE A 305 -23.58 10.14 13.31
N ILE A 306 -23.79 8.88 12.94
CA ILE A 306 -24.67 8.50 11.81
C ILE A 306 -26.08 9.10 12.00
N GLN A 307 -26.62 8.99 13.22
CA GLN A 307 -27.96 9.47 13.57
C GLN A 307 -28.03 10.99 13.71
N LYS A 308 -27.06 11.61 14.40
CA LYS A 308 -27.06 13.05 14.70
C LYS A 308 -26.60 13.92 13.52
N GLY A 309 -25.77 13.36 12.63
CA GLY A 309 -25.04 14.11 11.62
C GLY A 309 -23.84 14.87 12.18
N GLY A 310 -23.07 15.49 11.28
CA GLY A 310 -21.85 16.23 11.62
C GLY A 310 -20.64 15.32 11.84
N TYR A 311 -19.71 15.79 12.68
CA TYR A 311 -18.47 15.09 12.99
C TYR A 311 -18.04 15.33 14.44
N LEU A 312 -17.12 14.49 14.93
CA LEU A 312 -16.49 14.62 16.24
C LEU A 312 -15.02 14.26 16.13
N ILE A 313 -14.16 15.03 16.79
CA ILE A 313 -12.77 14.65 17.03
C ILE A 313 -12.68 14.12 18.46
N GLN A 314 -12.33 12.85 18.60
CA GLN A 314 -12.20 12.18 19.90
C GLN A 314 -10.72 11.93 20.20
N HIS A 315 -10.27 12.29 21.40
CA HIS A 315 -8.95 11.94 21.91
C HIS A 315 -9.02 10.61 22.64
N ILE A 316 -8.06 9.73 22.35
CA ILE A 316 -7.98 8.40 22.93
C ILE A 316 -6.62 8.28 23.58
N ASP A 317 -6.66 8.06 24.89
CA ASP A 317 -5.48 7.85 25.70
C ASP A 317 -5.42 6.36 26.09
N MET A 318 -4.44 5.64 25.54
CA MET A 318 -4.18 4.23 25.87
C MET A 318 -3.01 4.12 26.86
N THR A 319 -2.73 5.17 27.63
CA THR A 319 -1.70 5.19 28.65
C THR A 319 -2.30 5.00 30.05
N GLY A 320 -1.53 4.39 30.95
CA GLY A 320 -1.88 4.24 32.37
C GLY A 320 -2.64 2.96 32.72
N ALA A 321 -2.88 2.77 34.03
CA ALA A 321 -3.36 1.52 34.60
C ALA A 321 -4.78 1.11 34.14
N VAL A 322 -5.65 2.09 33.87
CA VAL A 322 -7.02 1.82 33.37
C VAL A 322 -6.99 1.25 31.95
N ALA A 323 -6.02 1.67 31.14
CA ALA A 323 -5.84 1.13 29.79
C ALA A 323 -5.33 -0.32 29.83
N GLU A 324 -4.46 -0.67 30.78
CA GLU A 324 -4.01 -2.05 30.99
C GLU A 324 -5.16 -2.98 31.41
N ASP A 325 -6.01 -2.54 32.34
CA ASP A 325 -7.17 -3.31 32.83
C ASP A 325 -8.24 -3.52 31.73
N GLU A 326 -8.36 -2.59 30.78
CA GLU A 326 -9.25 -2.69 29.61
C GLU A 326 -8.60 -3.43 28.42
N GLY A 327 -7.37 -3.93 28.56
CA GLY A 327 -6.66 -4.69 27.52
C GLY A 327 -6.04 -3.83 26.41
N MET A 328 -5.90 -2.53 26.63
CA MET A 328 -5.24 -1.59 25.71
C MET A 328 -3.73 -1.51 26.02
N VAL A 329 -2.93 -2.32 25.31
CA VAL A 329 -1.49 -2.49 25.60
C VAL A 329 -0.60 -1.45 24.90
N CYS A 330 -1.14 -0.67 23.94
CA CYS A 330 -0.28 0.09 23.03
C CYS A 330 0.43 1.30 23.67
N GLY A 331 -0.02 1.86 24.81
CA GLY A 331 0.77 2.83 25.57
C GLY A 331 1.01 4.19 24.88
N GLY A 332 0.28 4.48 23.81
CA GLY A 332 0.30 5.77 23.11
C GLY A 332 -1.05 6.48 23.15
N VAL A 333 -1.10 7.65 22.52
CA VAL A 333 -2.33 8.45 22.40
C VAL A 333 -2.63 8.73 20.93
N MET A 334 -3.91 8.83 20.59
CA MET A 334 -4.36 9.15 19.24
C MET A 334 -5.56 10.09 19.22
N LYS A 335 -5.66 10.93 18.18
CA LYS A 335 -6.87 11.69 17.85
C LYS A 335 -7.53 11.07 16.65
N VAL A 336 -8.84 10.90 16.75
CA VAL A 336 -9.64 10.23 15.74
C VAL A 336 -10.78 11.15 15.31
N LEU A 337 -10.86 11.41 14.01
CA LEU A 337 -11.97 12.10 13.36
C LEU A 337 -13.07 11.07 13.04
N ILE A 338 -14.27 11.29 13.54
CA ILE A 338 -15.47 10.49 13.29
C ILE A 338 -16.48 11.36 12.57
N GLU A 339 -16.86 11.01 11.35
CA GLU A 339 -17.75 11.83 10.54
C GLU A 339 -18.81 10.98 9.83
N LYS A 340 -19.99 11.55 9.60
CA LYS A 340 -21.01 10.91 8.76
C LYS A 340 -20.58 10.97 7.28
N ALA A 341 -20.76 9.88 6.53
CA ALA A 341 -20.29 9.73 5.16
C ALA A 341 -21.37 9.31 4.15
#